data_AF-A0A845QXT3-F1
#
_entry.id   AF-A0A845QXT3-F1
#
_cell.length_a   1.000
_cell.length_b   1.000
_cell.length_c   1.000
_cell.angle_alpha   90.00
_cell.angle_beta   90.00
_cell.angle_gamma   90.00
#
_symmetry.space_group_name_H-M   'P 1'
#
loop_
_entity.id
_entity.type
_entity.pdbx_description
1 polymer ?
#
loop_
_entity_poly.entity_id
_entity_poly.type
_entity_poly.pdbx_seq_one_letter_code
_entity_poly.pdbx_strand_id
1 'polypeptide(L)'
;MMEDRSLKFIKLSEQRMTRIYQTANLIANLSNTTNYTYSKEEINELFSVYFEQGEKIKDFFSNNTYQPANEKLNFKFSVSNIGGNKKNQKFRKLAEQRLNKILQNLILISRLSNRRNYKYSTEEIDYLFSCYMEKGEEIKRFFEPHLEPLNDNFSYDNFKI
;
A
#
# COMPACT_ATOMS: atom_id res chain seq x y z
N MET A 1 0.75 29.60 -21.89
CA MET A 1 1.78 29.53 -20.83
C MET A 1 2.03 28.05 -20.58
N MET A 2 3.26 27.56 -20.76
CA MET A 2 3.60 26.16 -20.50
C MET A 2 3.55 25.94 -18.99
N GLU A 3 2.73 25.00 -18.50
CA GLU A 3 2.68 24.65 -17.08
C GLU A 3 4.08 24.22 -16.62
N ASP A 4 4.55 24.77 -15.49
CA ASP A 4 5.83 24.38 -14.93
C ASP A 4 5.85 22.87 -14.63
N ARG A 5 6.88 22.19 -15.13
CA ARG A 5 7.03 20.72 -15.00
C ARG A 5 7.13 20.28 -13.53
N SER A 6 7.60 21.17 -12.64
CA SER A 6 7.61 20.94 -11.19
C SER A 6 6.20 20.99 -10.62
N LEU A 7 5.45 22.07 -10.88
CA LEU A 7 4.06 22.22 -10.43
C LEU A 7 3.17 21.08 -10.94
N LYS A 8 3.37 20.67 -12.19
CA LYS A 8 2.63 19.55 -12.80
C LYS A 8 2.92 18.21 -12.10
N PHE A 9 4.16 17.99 -11.66
CA PHE A 9 4.52 16.81 -10.88
C PHE A 9 3.75 16.79 -9.55
N ILE A 10 3.84 17.87 -8.77
CA ILE A 10 3.18 18.02 -7.47
C ILE A 10 1.68 17.78 -7.57
N LYS A 11 1.01 18.49 -8.48
CA LYS A 11 -0.45 18.37 -8.65
C LYS A 11 -0.90 16.93 -8.95
N LEU A 12 -0.15 16.22 -9.80
CA LEU A 12 -0.48 14.85 -10.17
C LEU A 12 -0.14 13.85 -9.07
N SER A 13 0.99 14.02 -8.37
CA SER A 13 1.39 13.15 -7.27
C SER A 13 0.40 13.29 -6.10
N GLU A 14 0.04 14.52 -5.70
CA GLU A 14 -0.97 14.79 -4.67
C GLU A 14 -2.33 14.17 -5.00
N GLN A 15 -2.82 14.40 -6.23
CA GLN A 15 -4.10 13.84 -6.66
C GLN A 15 -4.13 12.32 -6.59
N ARG A 16 -3.03 11.65 -6.98
CA ARG A 16 -2.93 10.19 -6.99
C ARG A 16 -2.73 9.64 -5.59
N MET A 17 -1.90 10.28 -4.77
CA MET A 17 -1.70 9.91 -3.37
C MET A 17 -3.00 10.06 -2.56
N THR A 18 -3.78 11.12 -2.82
CA THR A 18 -5.10 11.31 -2.21
C THR A 18 -6.03 10.13 -2.51
N ARG A 19 -6.06 9.63 -3.75
CA ARG A 19 -6.86 8.46 -4.13
C ARG A 19 -6.38 7.18 -3.46
N ILE A 20 -5.07 7.04 -3.29
CA ILE A 20 -4.47 5.94 -2.53
C ILE A 20 -4.95 6.01 -1.08
N TYR A 21 -4.84 7.16 -0.41
CA TYR A 21 -5.24 7.35 0.98
C TYR A 21 -6.73 7.04 1.19
N GLN A 22 -7.59 7.57 0.31
CA GLN A 22 -9.02 7.29 0.35
C GLN A 22 -9.32 5.79 0.22
N THR A 23 -8.59 5.08 -0.64
CA THR A 23 -8.78 3.64 -0.82
C THR A 23 -8.17 2.83 0.34
N ALA A 24 -7.04 3.27 0.89
CA ALA A 24 -6.40 2.71 2.08
C ALA A 24 -7.30 2.80 3.31
N ASN A 25 -7.99 3.93 3.51
CA ASN A 25 -9.00 4.08 4.57
C ASN A 25 -10.14 3.06 4.43
N LEU A 26 -10.52 2.72 3.20
CA LEU A 26 -11.49 1.64 2.99
C LEU A 26 -10.89 0.27 3.34
N ILE A 27 -9.60 0.04 3.15
CA ILE A 27 -8.95 -1.20 3.64
C ILE A 27 -9.01 -1.25 5.17
N ALA A 28 -8.70 -0.16 5.88
CA ALA A 28 -8.80 -0.11 7.34
C ALA A 28 -10.20 -0.52 7.85
N ASN A 29 -11.28 -0.09 7.18
CA ASN A 29 -12.65 -0.49 7.53
C ASN A 29 -12.92 -2.01 7.46
N LEU A 30 -12.04 -2.79 6.81
CA LEU A 30 -12.12 -4.25 6.78
C LEU A 30 -11.67 -4.91 8.08
N SER A 31 -11.05 -4.18 9.02
CA SER A 31 -10.69 -4.70 10.34
C SER A 31 -11.90 -4.94 11.25
N ASN A 32 -13.09 -4.47 10.87
CA ASN A 32 -14.31 -4.68 11.65
C ASN A 32 -14.72 -6.16 11.68
N THR A 33 -14.33 -6.85 12.76
CA THR A 33 -14.58 -8.28 12.99
C THR A 33 -16.05 -8.66 13.16
N THR A 34 -16.94 -7.69 13.42
CA THR A 34 -18.39 -7.92 13.36
C THR A 34 -18.83 -8.29 11.96
N ASN A 35 -18.23 -7.68 10.93
CA ASN A 35 -18.64 -7.81 9.53
C ASN A 35 -17.71 -8.72 8.71
N TYR A 36 -16.48 -8.90 9.15
CA TYR A 36 -15.42 -9.58 8.41
C TYR A 36 -14.70 -10.59 9.30
N THR A 37 -14.09 -11.59 8.66
CA THR A 37 -13.19 -12.53 9.33
C THR A 37 -11.99 -12.72 8.41
N TYR A 38 -10.79 -12.69 8.96
CA TYR A 38 -9.54 -12.78 8.22
C TYR A 38 -8.48 -13.47 9.09
N SER A 39 -7.51 -14.11 8.47
CA SER A 39 -6.38 -14.70 9.19
C SER A 39 -5.19 -13.74 9.28
N LYS A 40 -4.24 -14.03 10.16
CA LYS A 40 -2.97 -13.29 10.27
C LYS A 40 -2.19 -13.37 8.96
N GLU A 41 -2.19 -14.52 8.31
CA GLU A 41 -1.52 -14.77 7.03
C GLU A 41 -2.15 -13.94 5.90
N GLU A 42 -3.48 -13.81 5.85
CA GLU A 42 -4.15 -12.94 4.89
C GLU A 42 -3.76 -11.47 5.11
N ILE A 43 -3.73 -10.99 6.36
CA ILE A 43 -3.30 -9.61 6.63
C ILE A 43 -1.83 -9.40 6.27
N ASN A 44 -0.96 -10.35 6.60
CA ASN A 44 0.46 -10.30 6.23
C ASN A 44 0.65 -10.26 4.71
N GLU A 45 -0.04 -11.12 3.95
CA GLU A 45 0.04 -11.14 2.49
C GLU A 45 -0.43 -9.81 1.88
N LEU A 46 -1.56 -9.28 2.35
CA LEU A 46 -2.12 -8.01 1.86
C LEU A 46 -1.12 -6.86 2.02
N PHE A 47 -0.48 -6.77 3.18
CA PHE A 47 0.44 -5.68 3.50
C PHE A 47 1.85 -5.88 2.94
N SER A 48 2.35 -7.11 2.85
CA SER A 48 3.59 -7.40 2.10
C SER A 48 3.48 -6.90 0.66
N VAL A 49 2.38 -7.21 -0.03
CA VAL A 49 2.17 -6.71 -1.40
C VAL A 49 2.03 -5.19 -1.45
N TYR A 50 1.35 -4.56 -0.48
CA TYR A 50 1.27 -3.10 -0.40
C TYR A 50 2.66 -2.46 -0.33
N PHE A 51 3.47 -2.88 0.65
CA PHE A 51 4.78 -2.28 0.90
C PHE A 51 5.80 -2.59 -0.20
N GLU A 52 5.88 -3.84 -0.67
CA GLU A 52 6.79 -4.23 -1.75
C GLU A 52 6.52 -3.45 -3.03
N GLN A 53 5.25 -3.19 -3.35
CA GLN A 53 4.89 -2.42 -4.54
C GLN A 53 5.20 -0.92 -4.36
N GLY A 54 5.13 -0.38 -3.14
CA GLY A 54 5.61 0.95 -2.83
C GLY A 54 7.10 1.10 -3.15
N GLU A 55 7.93 0.20 -2.62
CA GLU A 55 9.39 0.20 -2.86
C GLU A 55 9.73 0.01 -4.34
N LYS A 56 9.14 -1.00 -4.99
CA LYS A 56 9.34 -1.23 -6.44
C LYS A 56 9.00 0.00 -7.28
N ILE A 57 7.96 0.75 -6.88
CA ILE A 57 7.53 1.92 -7.64
C ILE A 57 8.43 3.13 -7.36
N LYS A 58 8.96 3.24 -6.14
CA LYS A 58 9.98 4.24 -5.77
C LYS A 58 11.24 4.07 -6.63
N ASP A 59 11.68 2.84 -6.88
CA ASP A 59 12.90 2.55 -7.65
C ASP A 59 12.86 3.11 -9.09
N PHE A 60 11.68 3.26 -9.70
CA PHE A 60 11.57 3.89 -11.03
C PHE A 60 12.04 5.35 -11.04
N PHE A 61 12.05 6.03 -9.90
CA PHE A 61 12.50 7.42 -9.79
C PHE A 61 14.02 7.57 -9.61
N SER A 62 14.69 6.49 -9.20
CA SER A 62 16.15 6.40 -9.08
C SER A 62 16.84 6.17 -10.43
N ASN A 63 16.10 5.66 -11.42
CA ASN A 63 16.62 5.37 -12.75
C ASN A 63 16.68 6.61 -13.65
N ASN A 64 17.85 6.86 -14.25
CA ASN A 64 18.03 7.93 -15.24
C ASN A 64 17.37 7.62 -16.61
N THR A 65 16.91 6.38 -16.81
CA THR A 65 16.17 5.98 -18.01
C THR A 65 14.70 5.73 -17.65
N TYR A 66 13.80 6.40 -18.36
CA TYR A 66 12.36 6.22 -18.16
C TYR A 66 11.92 4.82 -18.60
N GLN A 67 11.58 3.97 -17.62
CA GLN A 67 10.99 2.65 -17.81
C GLN A 67 9.93 2.44 -16.73
N PRO A 68 8.71 2.99 -16.85
CA PRO A 68 7.71 2.89 -15.80
C PRO A 68 7.21 1.45 -15.66
N ALA A 69 6.46 1.18 -14.59
CA ALA A 69 5.76 -0.09 -14.43
C ALA A 69 4.83 -0.34 -15.63
N ASN A 70 5.13 -1.39 -16.40
CA ASN A 70 4.34 -1.81 -17.56
C ASN A 70 3.36 -2.95 -17.23
N GLU A 71 3.51 -3.56 -16.05
CA GLU A 71 2.71 -4.69 -15.64
C GLU A 71 1.36 -4.26 -15.06
N LYS A 72 0.29 -4.93 -15.52
CA LYS A 72 -1.02 -4.80 -14.90
C LYS A 72 -1.02 -5.62 -13.61
N LEU A 73 -0.74 -4.97 -12.49
CA LEU A 73 -0.80 -5.60 -11.18
C LEU A 73 -2.25 -6.05 -10.87
N ASN A 74 -2.39 -7.33 -10.52
CA ASN A 74 -3.66 -7.94 -10.14
C ASN A 74 -3.44 -8.84 -8.93
N PHE A 75 -3.47 -8.22 -7.76
CA PHE A 75 -3.39 -8.92 -6.48
C PHE A 75 -4.60 -9.85 -6.29
N LYS A 76 -4.29 -11.07 -5.85
CA LYS A 76 -5.20 -12.11 -5.40
C LYS A 76 -4.55 -12.81 -4.21
N PHE A 77 -5.34 -13.11 -3.19
CA PHE A 77 -4.82 -13.87 -2.05
C PHE A 77 -4.40 -15.26 -2.51
N SER A 78 -3.12 -15.59 -2.29
CA SER A 78 -2.55 -16.91 -2.54
C SER A 78 -2.75 -17.85 -1.36
N VAL A 79 -2.87 -17.32 -0.13
CA VAL A 79 -3.13 -18.14 1.06
C VAL A 79 -4.49 -18.84 0.96
N SER A 80 -4.51 -20.13 1.32
CA SER A 80 -5.73 -20.95 1.29
C SER A 80 -6.84 -20.33 2.14
N ASN A 81 -8.08 -20.41 1.68
CA ASN A 81 -9.23 -19.94 2.45
C ASN A 81 -9.62 -20.96 3.53
N ILE A 82 -8.83 -21.03 4.60
CA ILE A 82 -8.96 -22.02 5.67
C ILE A 82 -10.23 -21.79 6.50
N GLY A 83 -10.88 -20.63 6.40
CA GLY A 83 -12.05 -20.26 7.20
C GLY A 83 -13.27 -19.79 6.39
N GLY A 84 -13.46 -20.31 5.16
CA GLY A 84 -14.32 -19.84 4.05
C GLY A 84 -15.81 -19.58 4.29
N ASN A 85 -16.16 -18.91 5.37
CA ASN A 85 -17.47 -18.36 5.66
C ASN A 85 -17.74 -17.12 4.78
N LYS A 86 -19.00 -16.70 4.73
CA LYS A 86 -19.43 -15.55 3.91
C LYS A 86 -18.73 -14.23 4.29
N LYS A 87 -18.36 -14.04 5.56
CA LYS A 87 -17.65 -12.84 6.05
C LYS A 87 -16.22 -12.78 5.49
N ASN A 88 -15.49 -13.90 5.51
CA ASN A 88 -14.15 -13.99 4.92
C ASN A 88 -14.18 -13.83 3.39
N GLN A 89 -15.11 -14.49 2.70
CA GLN A 89 -15.24 -14.31 1.24
C GLN A 89 -15.49 -12.85 0.86
N LYS A 90 -16.33 -12.14 1.63
CA LYS A 90 -16.58 -10.71 1.47
C LYS A 90 -15.33 -9.88 1.77
N PHE A 91 -14.59 -10.21 2.83
CA PHE A 91 -13.31 -9.59 3.16
C PHE A 91 -12.33 -9.70 1.98
N ARG A 92 -12.02 -10.93 1.54
CA ARG A 92 -11.05 -11.18 0.46
C ARG A 92 -11.42 -10.42 -0.80
N LYS A 93 -12.68 -10.51 -1.24
CA LYS A 93 -13.18 -9.79 -2.42
C LYS A 93 -12.94 -8.28 -2.33
N LEU A 94 -13.26 -7.67 -1.19
CA LEU A 94 -13.13 -6.23 -1.00
C LEU A 94 -11.66 -5.81 -0.86
N ALA A 95 -10.86 -6.57 -0.12
CA ALA A 95 -9.43 -6.32 0.05
C ALA A 95 -8.71 -6.41 -1.30
N GLU A 96 -8.97 -7.43 -2.11
CA GLU A 96 -8.43 -7.57 -3.46
C GLU A 96 -8.82 -6.40 -4.35
N GLN A 97 -10.10 -6.03 -4.37
CA GLN A 97 -10.58 -4.92 -5.17
C GLN A 97 -9.91 -3.59 -4.76
N ARG A 98 -9.78 -3.35 -3.46
CA ARG A 98 -9.24 -2.10 -2.91
C ARG A 98 -7.73 -2.01 -3.11
N LEU A 99 -6.98 -3.06 -2.82
CA LEU A 99 -5.53 -3.08 -3.06
C LEU A 99 -5.23 -2.91 -4.55
N ASN A 100 -5.95 -3.60 -5.45
CA ASN A 100 -5.76 -3.41 -6.89
C ASN A 100 -6.01 -1.97 -7.35
N LYS A 101 -6.96 -1.26 -6.76
CA LYS A 101 -7.18 0.17 -7.04
C LYS A 101 -6.01 1.05 -6.55
N ILE A 102 -5.38 0.70 -5.42
CA ILE A 102 -4.15 1.35 -4.96
C ILE A 102 -3.00 1.08 -5.92
N LEU A 103 -2.78 -0.18 -6.30
CA LEU A 103 -1.71 -0.58 -7.23
C LEU A 103 -1.85 0.12 -8.60
N GLN A 104 -3.07 0.31 -9.09
CA GLN A 104 -3.32 1.12 -10.30
C GLN A 104 -2.88 2.58 -10.15
N ASN A 105 -3.11 3.21 -8.99
CA ASN A 105 -2.64 4.58 -8.75
C ASN A 105 -1.13 4.64 -8.58
N LEU A 106 -0.49 3.62 -7.98
CA LEU A 106 0.97 3.50 -7.94
C LEU A 106 1.58 3.39 -9.34
N ILE A 107 0.99 2.58 -10.23
CA ILE A 107 1.43 2.50 -11.63
C ILE A 107 1.36 3.89 -12.29
N LEU A 108 0.31 4.67 -12.02
CA LEU A 108 0.25 6.04 -12.52
C LEU A 108 1.36 6.91 -11.93
N ILE A 109 1.62 6.82 -10.62
CA ILE A 109 2.73 7.51 -9.96
C ILE A 109 4.06 7.16 -10.64
N SER A 110 4.34 5.88 -10.95
CA SER A 110 5.58 5.48 -11.64
C SER A 110 5.82 6.23 -12.96
N ARG A 111 4.76 6.62 -13.68
CA ARG A 111 4.86 7.39 -14.93
C ARG A 111 5.37 8.82 -14.72
N LEU A 112 5.30 9.33 -13.48
CA LEU A 112 5.88 10.62 -13.11
C LEU A 112 7.41 10.58 -13.06
N SER A 113 8.04 9.40 -13.13
CA SER A 113 9.49 9.26 -13.25
C SER A 113 10.07 9.83 -14.56
N ASN A 114 9.21 10.20 -15.53
CA ASN A 114 9.66 10.74 -16.80
C ASN A 114 10.22 12.16 -16.67
N ARG A 115 11.54 12.27 -16.50
CA ARG A 115 12.30 13.55 -16.43
C ARG A 115 12.14 14.48 -17.64
N ARG A 116 11.64 13.99 -18.79
CA ARG A 116 11.29 14.86 -19.94
C ARG A 116 10.07 15.71 -19.62
N ASN A 117 9.08 15.12 -18.96
CA ASN A 117 7.78 15.74 -18.70
C ASN A 117 7.67 16.37 -17.30
N TYR A 118 8.52 15.95 -16.36
CA TYR A 118 8.43 16.30 -14.94
C TYR A 118 9.80 16.72 -14.40
N LYS A 119 9.77 17.63 -13.42
CA LYS A 119 10.93 18.00 -12.61
C LYS A 119 10.58 17.70 -11.14
N TYR A 120 11.50 17.07 -10.43
CA TYR A 120 11.35 16.74 -9.02
C TYR A 120 12.74 16.51 -8.40
N SER A 121 12.88 16.66 -7.09
CA SER A 121 14.10 16.35 -6.34
C SER A 121 14.08 14.93 -5.78
N THR A 122 15.20 14.46 -5.24
CA THR A 122 15.23 13.16 -4.54
C THR A 122 14.42 13.22 -3.25
N GLU A 123 14.49 14.34 -2.53
CA GLU A 123 13.77 14.60 -1.29
C GLU A 123 12.25 14.59 -1.50
N GLU A 124 11.75 15.13 -2.62
CA GLU A 124 10.33 15.06 -2.98
C GLU A 124 9.86 13.62 -3.22
N ILE A 125 10.72 12.76 -3.78
CA ILE A 125 10.42 11.33 -3.97
C ILE A 125 10.45 10.60 -2.63
N ASP A 126 11.48 10.83 -1.82
CA ASP A 126 11.59 10.21 -0.50
C ASP A 126 10.39 10.58 0.38
N TYR A 127 9.97 11.84 0.38
CA TYR A 127 8.78 12.30 1.10
C TYR A 127 7.50 11.64 0.58
N LEU A 128 7.31 11.59 -0.75
CA LEU A 128 6.12 10.99 -1.35
C LEU A 128 5.97 9.51 -0.92
N PHE A 129 7.06 8.75 -0.93
CA PHE A 129 7.02 7.33 -0.58
C PHE A 129 7.08 7.08 0.93
N SER A 130 7.68 7.96 1.74
CA SER A 130 7.56 7.86 3.21
C SER A 130 6.11 8.02 3.63
N CYS A 131 5.38 9.00 3.07
CA CYS A 131 3.95 9.16 3.28
C CYS A 131 3.15 7.92 2.86
N TYR A 132 3.49 7.29 1.73
CA TYR A 132 2.87 6.02 1.31
C TYR A 132 3.09 4.90 2.34
N MET A 133 4.32 4.73 2.83
CA MET A 133 4.66 3.69 3.81
C MET A 133 4.00 3.94 5.16
N GLU A 134 4.09 5.17 5.66
CA GLU A 134 3.41 5.59 6.89
C GLU A 134 1.91 5.33 6.80
N LYS A 135 1.29 5.60 5.64
CA LYS A 135 -0.12 5.31 5.44
C LYS A 135 -0.43 3.82 5.51
N GLY A 136 0.43 2.97 4.94
CA GLY A 136 0.31 1.53 5.03
C GLY A 136 0.38 1.04 6.48
N GLU A 137 1.35 1.53 7.25
CA GLU A 137 1.49 1.21 8.68
C GLU A 137 0.29 1.70 9.50
N GLU A 138 -0.18 2.92 9.24
CA GLU A 138 -1.38 3.48 9.89
C GLU A 138 -2.59 2.55 9.73
N ILE A 139 -2.87 2.08 8.50
CA ILE A 139 -4.05 1.23 8.26
C ILE A 139 -3.84 -0.22 8.72
N LYS A 140 -2.60 -0.71 8.78
CA LYS A 140 -2.26 -2.06 9.27
C LYS A 140 -2.56 -2.19 10.77
N ARG A 141 -2.27 -1.15 11.56
CA ARG A 141 -2.55 -1.09 13.01
C ARG A 141 -4.01 -1.34 13.38
N PHE A 142 -4.96 -1.06 12.47
CA PHE A 142 -6.38 -1.36 12.72
C PHE A 142 -6.67 -2.87 12.80
N PHE A 143 -5.80 -3.72 12.25
CA PHE A 143 -5.96 -5.18 12.26
C PHE A 143 -5.27 -5.84 13.46
N GLU A 144 -4.19 -5.24 13.97
CA GLU A 144 -3.30 -5.84 14.99
C GLU A 144 -4.01 -6.28 16.27
N PRO A 145 -4.92 -5.50 16.89
CA PRO A 145 -5.60 -5.92 18.12
C PRO A 145 -6.43 -7.20 17.99
N HIS A 146 -6.76 -7.60 16.76
CA HIS A 146 -7.52 -8.82 16.46
C HIS A 146 -6.62 -10.01 16.09
N LEU A 147 -5.33 -9.78 15.90
CA LEU A 147 -4.35 -10.79 15.48
C LEU A 147 -3.34 -11.11 16.58
N GLU A 148 -2.96 -10.11 17.37
CA GLU A 148 -2.02 -10.24 18.48
C GLU A 148 -2.68 -9.62 19.73
N PRO A 149 -3.11 -10.44 20.70
CA PRO A 149 -3.62 -9.91 21.95
C PRO A 149 -2.51 -9.12 22.67
N LEU A 150 -2.92 -8.08 23.42
CA LEU A 150 -1.97 -7.30 24.21
C LEU A 150 -1.28 -8.22 25.21
N ASN A 151 0.05 -8.12 25.28
CA ASN A 151 0.83 -8.80 26.30
C ASN A 151 0.71 -8.03 27.61
N ASP A 152 0.16 -8.67 28.64
CA ASP A 152 0.11 -8.11 29.99
C ASP A 152 1.45 -8.25 30.73
N ASN A 153 2.36 -9.10 30.22
CA ASN A 153 3.60 -9.48 30.88
C ASN A 153 4.81 -9.27 29.97
N PHE A 154 5.88 -8.71 30.53
CA PHE A 154 7.20 -8.62 29.90
C PHE A 154 8.08 -9.80 30.36
N SER A 155 8.76 -10.47 29.42
CA SER A 155 9.71 -11.55 29.74
C SER A 155 10.96 -11.49 28.86
N TYR A 156 12.11 -11.79 29.47
CA TYR A 156 13.39 -11.97 28.78
C TYR A 156 13.57 -13.39 28.18
N ASP A 157 12.62 -14.32 28.37
CA ASP A 157 12.77 -15.72 27.94
C ASP A 157 12.93 -15.89 26.42
N ASN A 158 12.49 -14.91 25.64
CA ASN A 158 12.65 -14.88 24.18
C ASN A 158 13.93 -14.14 23.73
N PHE A 159 14.70 -13.56 24.64
CA PHE A 159 15.97 -12.92 24.34
C PHE A 159 17.06 -14.00 24.25
N LYS A 160 17.36 -14.44 23.02
CA LYS A 160 18.48 -15.37 22.77
C LYS A 160 19.79 -14.57 22.70
N ILE A 161 20.73 -14.91 23.58
CA ILE A 161 22.14 -14.47 23.55
C ILE A 161 22.86 -15.18 22.41
#